data_AF-A0A914TFE5-F1
#
_entry.id   AF-A0A914TFE5-F1
#
_cell.length_a   1.000
_cell.length_b   1.000
_cell.length_c   1.000
_cell.angle_alpha   90.00
_cell.angle_beta   90.00
_cell.angle_gamma   90.00
#
_symmetry.space_group_name_H-M   'P 1'
#
loop_
_entity.id
_entity.type
_entity.pdbx_description
1 polymer ?
#
loop_
_entity_poly.entity_id
_entity_poly.type
_entity_poly.pdbx_seq_one_letter_code
_entity_poly.pdbx_strand_id
1 'polypeptide(L)'
;MVLGNAFGSDGILGAVILYFIFFFFAVLTFSILVLMEGLSAFLHALRLHWVEFQSKFYLGLGYPFVPFSFGQILTEASAADT
;
A
#
# COMPACT_ATOMS: atom_id res chain seq x y z
N MET A 1 -25.87 10.34 8.15
CA MET A 1 -27.11 10.96 7.65
C MET A 1 -27.37 10.76 6.14
N VAL A 2 -26.62 9.89 5.43
CA VAL A 2 -26.84 9.59 4.00
C VAL A 2 -27.49 8.22 3.78
N LEU A 3 -27.11 7.21 4.58
CA LEU A 3 -27.71 5.87 4.51
C LEU A 3 -29.15 5.83 5.04
N GLY A 4 -29.50 6.70 6.00
CA GLY A 4 -30.84 6.80 6.58
C GLY A 4 -31.92 7.23 5.58
N ASN A 5 -31.54 8.03 4.56
CA ASN A 5 -32.47 8.48 3.52
C ASN A 5 -32.82 7.36 2.53
N ALA A 6 -32.01 6.30 2.45
CA ALA A 6 -32.23 5.17 1.54
C ALA A 6 -33.20 4.11 2.11
N PHE A 7 -33.42 4.09 3.44
CA PHE A 7 -34.32 3.14 4.10
C PHE A 7 -35.82 3.51 4.00
N GLY A 8 -36.17 4.66 3.42
CA GLY A 8 -37.56 5.11 3.32
C GLY A 8 -38.37 4.49 2.17
N SER A 9 -37.75 3.71 1.29
CA SER A 9 -38.41 3.06 0.15
C SER A 9 -38.46 1.54 0.32
N ASP A 10 -39.63 1.01 0.71
CA ASP A 10 -39.86 -0.43 0.82
C ASP A 10 -39.98 -1.08 -0.56
N GLY A 11 -39.13 -2.08 -0.84
CA GLY A 11 -39.19 -2.92 -2.03
C GLY A 11 -37.84 -3.20 -2.71
N ILE A 12 -37.85 -4.04 -3.75
CA ILE A 12 -36.66 -4.44 -4.53
C ILE A 12 -35.97 -3.21 -5.16
N LEU A 13 -36.75 -2.21 -5.57
CA LEU A 13 -36.24 -0.98 -6.17
C LEU A 13 -35.46 -0.12 -5.16
N GLY A 14 -35.86 -0.11 -3.89
CA GLY A 14 -35.13 0.54 -2.81
C GLY A 14 -33.78 -0.14 -2.53
N ALA A 15 -33.73 -1.47 -2.57
CA ALA A 15 -32.49 -2.22 -2.39
C ALA A 15 -31.45 -1.92 -3.49
N VAL A 16 -31.90 -1.81 -4.75
CA VAL A 16 -31.02 -1.46 -5.87
C VAL A 16 -30.46 -0.04 -5.72
N ILE A 17 -31.29 0.93 -5.35
CA ILE A 17 -30.86 2.33 -5.13
C ILE A 17 -29.87 2.40 -3.96
N LEU A 18 -30.14 1.70 -2.86
CA LEU A 18 -29.25 1.65 -1.70
C LEU A 18 -27.88 1.09 -2.08
N TYR A 19 -27.83 0.02 -2.88
CA TYR A 19 -26.58 -0.58 -3.35
C TYR A 19 -25.70 0.43 -4.10
N PHE A 20 -26.25 1.21 -5.04
CA PHE A 20 -25.47 2.20 -5.79
C PHE A 20 -25.00 3.37 -4.92
N ILE A 21 -25.85 3.86 -4.02
CA ILE A 21 -25.48 4.94 -3.09
C ILE A 21 -24.37 4.48 -2.14
N PHE A 22 -24.49 3.26 -1.61
CA PHE A 22 -23.48 2.67 -0.75
C PHE A 22 -22.17 2.42 -1.51
N PHE A 23 -22.24 1.95 -2.75
CA PHE A 23 -21.06 1.74 -3.60
C PHE A 23 -20.29 3.05 -3.81
N PHE A 24 -20.98 4.13 -4.18
CA PHE A 24 -20.34 5.44 -4.36
C PHE A 24 -19.75 5.97 -3.04
N PHE A 25 -20.49 5.83 -1.94
CA PHE A 25 -20.02 6.22 -0.61
C PHE A 25 -18.76 5.43 -0.18
N ALA A 26 -18.75 4.12 -0.42
CA ALA A 26 -17.62 3.25 -0.08
C ALA A 26 -16.37 3.60 -0.90
N VAL A 27 -16.53 3.84 -2.21
CA VAL A 27 -15.42 4.25 -3.09
C VAL A 27 -14.85 5.61 -2.67
N LEU A 28 -15.71 6.58 -2.36
CA LEU A 28 -15.28 7.90 -1.88
C LEU A 28 -14.50 7.80 -0.57
N THR A 29 -15.01 7.00 0.37
CA THR A 29 -14.36 6.75 1.67
C THR A 29 -12.99 6.10 1.50
N PHE A 30 -12.90 5.08 0.64
CA PHE A 30 -11.64 4.42 0.34
C PHE A 30 -10.64 5.38 -0.33
N SER A 31 -11.08 6.14 -1.33
CA SER A 31 -10.18 7.05 -2.06
C SER A 31 -9.66 8.19 -1.19
N ILE A 32 -10.50 8.78 -0.33
CA ILE A 32 -10.10 9.97 0.43
C ILE A 32 -9.43 9.57 1.75
N LEU A 33 -10.10 8.78 2.58
CA LEU A 33 -9.60 8.48 3.92
C LEU A 33 -8.43 7.48 3.90
N VAL A 34 -8.50 6.46 3.02
CA VAL A 34 -7.47 5.41 3.01
C VAL A 34 -6.29 5.82 2.14
N LEU A 35 -6.52 6.29 0.91
CA LEU A 35 -5.41 6.67 0.04
C LEU A 35 -4.83 8.02 0.41
N MET A 36 -5.61 9.10 0.41
CA MET A 36 -5.04 10.44 0.58
C MET A 36 -4.55 10.69 2.01
N GLU A 37 -5.40 10.43 3.01
CA GLU A 37 -5.03 10.64 4.41
C GLU A 37 -4.12 9.52 4.95
N GLY A 38 -4.41 8.27 4.61
CA GLY A 38 -3.61 7.12 5.05
C GLY A 38 -2.18 7.10 4.49
N LEU A 39 -1.97 7.46 3.22
CA LEU A 39 -0.63 7.54 2.63
C LEU A 39 0.19 8.70 3.24
N SER A 40 -0.46 9.82 3.54
CA SER A 40 0.17 10.95 4.23
C SER A 40 0.70 10.52 5.60
N ALA A 41 -0.14 9.88 6.41
CA ALA A 41 0.25 9.34 7.71
C ALA A 41 1.37 8.28 7.60
N PHE A 42 1.32 7.41 6.58
CA PHE A 42 2.35 6.41 6.33
C PHE A 42 3.71 7.05 6.01
N LEU A 43 3.75 8.06 5.15
CA LEU A 43 5.00 8.77 4.80
C LEU A 43 5.58 9.51 6.01
N HIS A 44 4.72 10.08 6.87
CA HIS A 44 5.17 10.65 8.14
C HIS A 44 5.79 9.58 9.05
N ALA A 45 5.17 8.42 9.19
CA ALA A 45 5.72 7.31 9.96
C ALA A 45 7.06 6.81 9.37
N LEU A 46 7.17 6.74 8.04
CA LEU A 46 8.41 6.37 7.36
C LEU A 46 9.53 7.39 7.59
N ARG A 47 9.21 8.69 7.57
CA ARG A 47 10.19 9.74 7.90
C ARG A 47 10.68 9.59 9.33
N LEU A 48 9.81 9.31 10.29
CA LEU A 48 10.21 9.08 11.68
C LEU A 48 11.10 7.82 11.77
N HIS A 49 10.74 6.73 11.09
CA HIS A 49 11.56 5.51 11.05
C HIS A 49 12.95 5.76 10.43
N TRP A 50 13.03 6.52 9.35
CA TRP A 50 14.29 6.82 8.70
C TRP A 50 15.12 7.85 9.48
N VAL A 51 14.53 8.98 9.87
CA VAL A 51 15.30 10.07 10.48
C VAL A 51 15.55 9.80 11.96
N GLU A 52 14.56 9.31 12.70
CA GLU A 52 14.67 9.13 14.15
C GLU A 52 15.22 7.75 14.52
N PHE A 53 14.76 6.67 13.87
CA PHE A 53 15.18 5.31 14.21
C PHE A 53 16.49 4.88 13.50
N GLN A 54 16.64 5.08 12.19
CA GLN A 54 17.88 4.71 11.49
C GLN A 54 19.07 5.58 11.90
N SER A 55 18.92 6.90 12.07
CA SER A 55 20.04 7.76 12.50
C SER A 55 20.57 7.47 13.92
N LYS A 56 19.83 6.72 14.75
CA LYS A 56 20.23 6.38 16.13
C LYS A 56 20.77 4.97 16.29
N PHE A 57 20.26 4.00 15.53
CA PHE A 57 20.59 2.58 15.71
C PHE A 57 21.22 1.93 14.49
N TYR A 58 21.22 2.59 13.32
CA TYR A 58 21.80 2.07 12.10
C TYR A 58 23.09 2.82 11.76
N LEU A 59 24.22 2.12 11.86
CA LEU A 59 25.54 2.69 11.56
C LEU A 59 25.82 2.85 10.06
N GLY A 60 24.94 2.36 9.17
CA GLY A 60 25.12 2.50 7.72
C GLY A 60 26.28 1.70 7.14
N LEU A 61 26.93 0.87 7.95
CA LEU A 61 28.10 0.08 7.58
C LEU A 61 27.72 -1.38 7.41
N GLY A 62 28.04 -1.93 6.24
CA GLY A 62 27.85 -3.34 5.92
C GLY A 62 28.07 -3.60 4.44
N TYR A 63 28.58 -4.79 4.11
CA TYR A 63 28.50 -5.29 2.74
C TYR A 63 27.14 -5.97 2.57
N PRO A 64 26.40 -5.72 1.47
CA PRO A 64 25.21 -6.51 1.19
C PRO A 64 25.62 -7.97 1.06
N PHE A 65 24.92 -8.86 1.75
CA PHE A 65 25.18 -10.29 1.63
C PHE A 65 24.85 -10.72 0.19
N VAL A 66 25.89 -11.08 -0.57
CA VAL A 66 25.73 -11.71 -1.87
C VAL A 66 25.90 -13.21 -1.65
N PRO A 67 24.82 -14.02 -1.79
CA PRO A 67 24.94 -15.45 -1.63
C PRO A 67 25.85 -16.04 -2.72
N PHE A 68 26.75 -16.91 -2.32
CA PHE A 68 27.57 -17.67 -3.27
C PHE A 68 26.70 -18.66 -4.03
N SER A 69 26.52 -18.43 -5.34
CA SER A 69 25.73 -19.28 -6.23
C SER A 69 26.58 -19.74 -7.42
N PHE A 70 26.75 -21.06 -7.54
CA PHE A 70 27.46 -21.66 -8.66
C PHE A 70 26.82 -21.33 -10.02
N GLY A 71 25.49 -21.16 -10.07
CA GLY A 71 24.79 -20.82 -11.31
C GLY A 71 25.14 -19.44 -11.85
N GLN A 72 25.34 -18.45 -10.97
CA GLN A 72 25.76 -17.10 -11.38
C GLN A 72 27.19 -17.11 -11.94
N ILE A 73 28.10 -17.82 -11.26
CA ILE A 73 29.52 -17.92 -11.67
C ILE A 73 29.65 -18.62 -13.03
N LEU A 74 28.91 -19.70 -13.26
CA LEU A 74 28.94 -20.43 -14.54
C LEU A 74 28.34 -19.62 -15.69
N THR A 75 27.33 -18.78 -15.40
CA THR A 75 26.72 -17.91 -16.42
C THR A 75 27.66 -16.76 -16.78
N GLU A 76 28.33 -16.15 -15.80
CA GLU A 76 29.31 -15.09 -16.04
C GLU A 76 30.57 -15.59 -16.74
N ALA A 77 31.05 -16.80 -16.40
CA ALA A 77 32.17 -17.43 -17.10
C ALA A 77 31.83 -17.76 -18.57
N SER A 78 30.63 -18.27 -18.86
CA SER A 78 30.23 -18.56 -20.24
C SER A 78 29.97 -17.31 -21.08
N ALA A 79 29.56 -16.19 -20.47
CA ALA A 79 29.39 -14.90 -21.14
C ALA A 79 30.73 -14.17 -21.39
N ALA A 80 31.79 -14.48 -20.64
CA ALA A 80 33.13 -13.92 -20.83
C ALA A 80 33.92 -14.61 -21.96
N ASP A 81 33.53 -15.82 -22.35
CA ASP A 81 34.17 -16.62 -23.41
C ASP A 81 33.54 -16.40 -24.82
N THR A 82 32.50 -15.57 -24.95
CA THR A 82 31.93 -15.11 -26.23
C THR A 82 32.35 -13.70 -26.59
#